data_AF-A0A0N8JYE7-F1
#
_entry.id   AF-A0A0N8JYE7-F1
#
_cell.length_a   1.000
_cell.length_b   1.000
_cell.length_c   1.000
_cell.angle_alpha   90.00
_cell.angle_beta   90.00
_cell.angle_gamma   90.00
#
_symmetry.space_group_name_H-M   'P 1'
#
loop_
_entity.id
_entity.type
_entity.pdbx_description
1 polymer ?
#
loop_
_entity_poly.entity_id
_entity_poly.type
_entity_poly.pdbx_seq_one_letter_code
_entity_poly.pdbx_strand_id
1 'polypeptide(L)'
;MDRSPPGPGSRTTALDLIQIPTVDWIQQQVVKSRVKRYTSNDLNFIHFNDPKWSSMWYIHCGDKNNRCRSEMNILAAWQRGYTGKNVVVTILDDGIEKNHPDLSQNFDQLASYDVNGNDHDPTPRYDSSNENK
;
A
#
# COMPACT_ATOMS: atom_id res chain seq x y z
N MET A 1 49.48 5.00 17.54
CA MET A 1 49.49 3.65 18.10
C MET A 1 48.40 2.88 17.41
N ASP A 2 48.85 1.95 16.57
CA ASP A 2 48.09 1.12 15.65
C ASP A 2 47.08 0.23 16.40
N ARG A 3 45.80 0.25 16.00
CA ARG A 3 44.79 -0.70 16.48
C ARG A 3 44.43 -1.60 15.31
N SER A 4 44.95 -2.83 15.35
CA SER A 4 44.67 -3.87 14.37
C SER A 4 43.17 -4.15 14.25
N PRO A 5 42.69 -4.61 13.07
CA PRO A 5 41.28 -4.90 12.88
C PRO A 5 40.85 -6.10 13.75
N PRO A 6 39.62 -6.11 14.26
CA PRO A 6 39.10 -7.29 14.96
C PRO A 6 39.01 -8.47 13.98
N GLY A 7 39.60 -9.60 14.37
CA GLY A 7 39.58 -10.85 13.60
C GLY A 7 38.15 -11.40 13.42
N PRO A 8 37.96 -12.31 12.44
CA PRO A 8 36.65 -12.82 12.09
C PRO A 8 36.14 -13.74 13.21
N GLY A 9 35.19 -13.24 14.02
CA GLY A 9 34.55 -14.05 15.06
C GLY A 9 33.98 -13.32 16.27
N SER A 10 34.21 -12.02 16.45
CA SER A 10 33.58 -11.28 17.56
C SER A 10 32.13 -10.95 17.22
N ARG A 11 31.20 -11.49 18.03
CA ARG A 11 29.79 -11.07 18.00
C ARG A 11 29.70 -9.64 18.53
N THR A 12 29.54 -8.68 17.63
CA THR A 12 29.21 -7.29 18.00
C THR A 12 27.90 -7.27 18.77
N THR A 13 27.95 -6.76 19.99
CA THR A 13 26.78 -6.59 20.87
C THR A 13 26.18 -5.20 20.67
N ALA A 14 24.95 -5.01 21.12
CA ALA A 14 24.31 -3.68 21.07
C ALA A 14 25.11 -2.62 21.86
N LEU A 15 25.84 -3.03 22.90
CA LEU A 15 26.69 -2.15 23.71
C LEU A 15 27.91 -1.66 22.91
N ASP A 16 28.45 -2.48 22.02
CA ASP A 16 29.59 -2.11 21.17
C ASP A 16 29.18 -1.05 20.13
N LEU A 17 27.92 -1.08 19.68
CA LEU A 17 27.39 -0.15 18.69
C LEU A 17 27.07 1.23 19.28
N ILE A 18 26.68 1.30 20.56
CA ILE A 18 26.43 2.57 21.28
C ILE A 18 27.73 3.36 21.51
N GLN A 19 28.88 2.68 21.52
CA GLN A 19 30.18 3.32 21.70
C GLN A 19 30.79 3.89 20.41
N ILE A 20 30.16 3.65 19.25
CA ILE A 20 30.64 4.17 17.97
C ILE A 20 30.18 5.63 17.84
N PRO A 21 31.10 6.62 17.73
CA PRO A 21 30.74 8.04 17.74
C PRO A 21 29.82 8.49 16.60
N THR A 22 29.72 7.69 15.54
CA THR A 22 28.90 7.97 14.34
C THR A 22 27.52 7.32 14.38
N VAL A 23 27.13 6.68 15.49
CA VAL A 23 25.83 6.03 15.64
C VAL A 23 24.92 6.92 16.48
N ASP A 24 23.96 7.59 15.84
CA ASP A 24 23.03 8.51 16.52
C ASP A 24 21.95 7.79 17.33
N TRP A 25 21.52 6.60 16.90
CA TRP A 25 20.59 5.76 17.64
C TRP A 25 20.68 4.29 17.24
N ILE A 26 20.28 3.41 18.16
CA ILE A 26 20.11 1.99 17.90
C ILE A 26 18.86 1.45 18.62
N GLN A 27 18.16 0.53 17.98
CA GLN A 27 17.08 -0.23 18.61
C GLN A 27 17.22 -1.70 18.22
N GLN A 28 17.22 -2.59 19.20
CA GLN A 28 17.18 -4.03 18.95
C GLN A 28 15.87 -4.40 18.25
N GLN A 29 15.97 -5.11 17.13
CA GLN A 29 14.79 -5.66 16.48
C GLN A 29 14.18 -6.76 17.36
N VAL A 30 12.94 -6.56 17.77
CA VAL A 30 12.16 -7.57 18.49
C VAL A 30 11.29 -8.32 17.49
N VAL A 31 11.30 -9.64 17.54
CA VAL A 31 10.39 -10.47 16.74
C VAL A 31 8.96 -10.17 17.16
N LYS A 32 8.16 -9.60 16.25
CA LYS A 32 6.73 -9.39 16.48
C LYS A 32 5.98 -10.67 16.17
N SER A 33 5.29 -11.23 17.17
CA SER A 33 4.38 -12.36 16.95
C SER A 33 3.17 -11.89 16.15
N ARG A 34 2.84 -12.58 15.05
CA ARG A 34 1.65 -12.32 14.25
C ARG A 34 0.49 -13.14 14.79
N VAL A 35 -0.55 -12.47 15.27
CA VAL A 35 -1.82 -13.11 15.63
C VAL A 35 -2.85 -12.82 14.55
N LYS A 36 -3.62 -13.85 14.15
CA LYS A 36 -4.74 -13.65 13.22
C LYS A 36 -5.78 -12.76 13.88
N ARG A 37 -6.03 -11.60 13.29
CA ARG A 37 -7.00 -10.64 13.83
C ARG A 37 -8.41 -11.03 13.37
N TYR A 38 -9.26 -11.49 14.27
CA TYR A 38 -10.66 -11.85 13.97
C TYR A 38 -11.54 -10.63 13.70
N THR A 39 -12.41 -10.71 12.69
CA THR A 39 -13.49 -9.75 12.43
C THR A 39 -14.81 -10.49 12.48
N SER A 40 -15.88 -9.86 12.97
CA SER A 40 -17.21 -10.41 12.78
C SER A 40 -17.54 -10.26 11.30
N ASN A 41 -17.78 -11.38 10.60
CA ASN A 41 -18.30 -11.36 9.24
C ASN A 41 -19.76 -10.94 9.26
N ASP A 42 -20.05 -9.68 9.59
CA ASP A 42 -21.37 -9.13 9.36
C ASP A 42 -21.47 -8.76 7.87
N LEU A 43 -22.08 -9.67 7.12
CA LEU A 43 -22.30 -9.52 5.68
C LEU A 43 -23.31 -8.41 5.34
N ASN A 44 -24.06 -7.89 6.34
CA ASN A 44 -25.01 -6.80 6.17
C ASN A 44 -24.41 -5.42 6.54
N PHE A 45 -23.17 -5.36 7.03
CA PHE A 45 -22.56 -4.13 7.53
C PHE A 45 -22.27 -3.08 6.45
N ILE A 46 -22.10 -3.49 5.19
CA ILE A 46 -21.76 -2.57 4.10
C ILE A 46 -22.68 -2.79 2.90
N HIS A 47 -23.52 -1.80 2.61
CA HIS A 47 -24.32 -1.77 1.39
C HIS A 47 -23.57 -0.99 0.30
N PHE A 48 -23.09 -1.69 -0.72
CA PHE A 48 -22.56 -1.09 -1.93
C PHE A 48 -23.64 -1.07 -3.02
N ASN A 49 -23.90 0.11 -3.58
CA ASN A 49 -24.81 0.31 -4.70
C ASN A 49 -24.08 0.32 -6.06
N ASP A 50 -22.80 -0.08 -6.06
CA ASP A 50 -21.97 -0.08 -7.25
C ASP A 50 -22.47 -1.14 -8.26
N PRO A 51 -22.85 -0.77 -9.50
CA PRO A 51 -23.46 -1.70 -10.44
C PRO A 51 -22.56 -2.88 -10.81
N LYS A 52 -21.24 -2.71 -10.67
CA LYS A 52 -20.25 -3.76 -10.97
C LYS A 52 -19.82 -4.54 -9.73
N TRP A 53 -20.36 -4.21 -8.55
CA TRP A 53 -20.01 -4.87 -7.28
C TRP A 53 -20.03 -6.38 -7.42
N SER A 54 -21.10 -6.99 -7.93
CA SER A 54 -21.22 -8.46 -8.07
C SER A 54 -20.09 -9.13 -8.88
N SER A 55 -19.39 -8.39 -9.74
CA SER A 55 -18.28 -8.88 -10.56
C SER A 55 -16.90 -8.74 -9.89
N MET A 56 -16.79 -8.02 -8.77
CA MET A 56 -15.54 -7.77 -8.04
C MET A 56 -15.17 -8.93 -7.11
N TRP A 57 -15.00 -10.12 -7.68
CA TRP A 57 -14.71 -11.40 -6.97
C TRP A 57 -13.48 -11.34 -6.06
N TYR A 58 -12.57 -10.41 -6.32
CA TYR A 58 -11.35 -10.20 -5.56
C TYR A 58 -11.59 -9.44 -4.25
N ILE A 59 -12.68 -8.68 -4.11
CA ILE A 59 -13.03 -7.93 -2.88
C ILE A 59 -13.94 -8.75 -1.97
N HIS A 60 -15.03 -9.24 -2.53
CA HIS A 60 -16.04 -10.03 -1.85
C HIS A 60 -16.34 -11.26 -2.69
N CYS A 61 -16.98 -12.24 -2.08
CA CYS A 61 -17.43 -13.38 -2.86
C CYS A 61 -18.79 -13.88 -2.38
N GLY A 62 -19.63 -14.22 -3.35
CA GLY A 62 -21.07 -14.43 -3.16
C GLY A 62 -21.47 -15.83 -2.70
N ASP A 63 -20.52 -16.76 -2.53
CA ASP A 63 -20.85 -18.14 -2.19
C ASP A 63 -21.18 -18.31 -0.71
N LYS A 64 -22.45 -18.60 -0.44
CA LYS A 64 -23.03 -18.87 0.89
C LYS A 64 -22.44 -20.10 1.60
N ASN A 65 -21.59 -20.88 0.92
CA ASN A 65 -21.07 -22.16 1.42
C ASN A 65 -19.84 -22.05 2.34
N ASN A 66 -19.59 -20.89 2.97
CA ASN A 66 -18.51 -20.63 3.95
C ASN A 66 -17.07 -20.95 3.51
N ARG A 67 -16.86 -21.42 2.28
CA ARG A 67 -15.53 -21.69 1.69
C ARG A 67 -14.96 -20.49 0.95
N CYS A 68 -15.77 -19.47 0.79
CA CYS A 68 -15.43 -18.33 -0.02
C CYS A 68 -14.83 -17.25 0.88
N ARG A 69 -13.50 -17.20 0.88
CA ARG A 69 -12.72 -16.10 1.44
C ARG A 69 -12.02 -15.43 0.26
N SER A 70 -12.30 -14.16 -0.01
CA SER A 70 -11.36 -13.35 -0.81
C SER A 70 -10.00 -13.46 -0.12
N GLU A 71 -8.96 -13.83 -0.87
CA GLU A 71 -7.61 -14.00 -0.33
C GLU A 71 -7.10 -12.71 0.33
N MET A 72 -7.52 -11.55 -0.19
CA MET A 72 -7.14 -10.24 0.32
C MET A 72 -7.90 -9.83 1.59
N ASN A 73 -9.08 -10.42 1.85
CA ASN A 73 -9.89 -10.15 3.05
C ASN A 73 -10.20 -8.65 3.26
N ILE A 74 -10.51 -7.93 2.18
CA ILE A 74 -10.71 -6.47 2.16
C ILE A 74 -11.88 -6.04 3.05
N LEU A 75 -13.00 -6.78 3.00
CA LEU A 75 -14.19 -6.48 3.81
C LEU A 75 -13.89 -6.42 5.31
N ALA A 76 -13.00 -7.27 5.81
CA ALA A 76 -12.60 -7.27 7.22
C ALA A 76 -11.81 -6.01 7.61
N ALA A 77 -11.03 -5.44 6.69
CA ALA A 77 -10.35 -4.16 6.90
C ALA A 77 -11.37 -3.01 6.96
N TRP A 78 -12.33 -3.00 6.03
CA TRP A 78 -13.38 -1.99 5.97
C TRP A 78 -14.34 -2.06 7.17
N GLN A 79 -14.71 -3.25 7.64
CA GLN A 79 -15.49 -3.44 8.88
C GLN A 79 -14.80 -2.87 10.12
N ARG A 80 -13.46 -2.76 10.10
CA ARG A 80 -12.69 -2.11 11.16
C ARG A 80 -12.49 -0.60 10.94
N GLY A 81 -13.07 -0.04 9.88
CA GLY A 81 -12.96 1.37 9.54
C GLY A 81 -11.72 1.75 8.72
N TYR A 82 -10.93 0.78 8.24
CA TYR A 82 -9.73 1.06 7.45
C TYR A 82 -10.05 1.12 5.95
N THR A 83 -10.36 2.30 5.43
CA THR A 83 -10.77 2.48 4.02
C THR A 83 -9.67 3.06 3.13
N GLY A 84 -8.54 3.49 3.70
CA GLY A 84 -7.52 4.27 2.99
C GLY A 84 -7.71 5.79 3.08
N LYS A 85 -8.71 6.27 3.84
CA LYS A 85 -8.89 7.71 4.09
C LYS A 85 -7.60 8.35 4.63
N ASN A 86 -7.24 9.50 4.08
CA ASN A 86 -5.99 10.25 4.36
C ASN A 86 -4.69 9.54 3.91
N VAL A 87 -4.78 8.51 3.08
CA VAL A 87 -3.64 7.94 2.37
C VAL A 87 -3.64 8.47 0.95
N VAL A 88 -2.49 8.97 0.49
CA VAL A 88 -2.27 9.40 -0.89
C VAL A 88 -1.46 8.31 -1.61
N VAL A 89 -1.93 7.92 -2.80
CA VAL A 89 -1.29 6.90 -3.63
C VAL A 89 -1.01 7.51 -5.00
N THR A 90 0.23 7.42 -5.46
CA THR A 90 0.64 7.82 -6.82
C THR A 90 0.79 6.57 -7.68
N ILE A 91 0.21 6.61 -8.90
CA ILE A 91 0.35 5.57 -9.91
C ILE A 91 1.35 6.06 -10.95
N LEU A 92 2.39 5.26 -11.22
CA LEU A 92 3.40 5.55 -12.25
C LEU A 92 3.07 4.71 -13.49
N ASP A 93 2.37 5.30 -14.46
CA ASP A 93 1.85 4.61 -15.64
C ASP A 93 1.78 5.57 -16.86
N ASP A 94 0.86 5.34 -17.80
CA ASP A 94 0.60 6.15 -19.00
C ASP A 94 -0.33 7.36 -18.80
N GLY A 95 -0.89 7.52 -17.59
CA GLY A 95 -1.73 8.65 -17.21
C GLY A 95 -2.87 8.24 -16.29
N ILE A 96 -3.72 9.19 -15.94
CA ILE A 96 -4.95 8.97 -15.18
C ILE A 96 -6.06 9.89 -15.66
N GLU A 97 -7.22 9.32 -15.96
CA GLU A 97 -8.40 10.08 -16.37
C GLU A 97 -9.02 10.80 -15.14
N LYS A 98 -8.47 11.95 -14.77
CA LYS A 98 -8.85 12.71 -13.55
C LYS A 98 -10.35 13.05 -13.44
N ASN A 99 -11.05 13.10 -14.58
CA ASN A 99 -12.47 13.43 -14.65
C ASN A 99 -13.39 12.20 -14.68
N HIS A 100 -12.86 10.97 -14.63
CA HIS A 100 -13.68 9.77 -14.58
C HIS A 100 -14.57 9.79 -13.32
N PRO A 101 -15.88 9.48 -13.41
CA PRO A 101 -16.79 9.60 -12.27
C PRO A 101 -16.34 8.81 -11.03
N ASP A 102 -15.76 7.61 -11.22
CA ASP A 102 -15.26 6.77 -10.12
C ASP A 102 -13.91 7.23 -9.53
N LEU A 103 -13.22 8.17 -10.17
CA LEU A 103 -11.90 8.66 -9.73
C LEU A 103 -11.93 10.12 -9.25
N SER A 104 -12.73 10.96 -9.89
CA SER A 104 -12.73 12.43 -9.73
C SER A 104 -12.85 12.92 -8.28
N GLN A 105 -13.60 12.21 -7.44
CA GLN A 105 -13.77 12.56 -6.03
C GLN A 105 -12.53 12.27 -5.17
N ASN A 106 -11.67 11.36 -5.61
CA ASN A 106 -10.48 10.91 -4.89
C ASN A 106 -9.17 11.31 -5.60
N PHE A 107 -9.25 12.03 -6.73
CA PHE A 107 -8.07 12.51 -7.45
C PHE A 107 -7.31 13.56 -6.64
N ASP A 108 -5.99 13.43 -6.56
CA ASP A 108 -5.11 14.41 -5.93
C ASP A 108 -4.12 14.98 -6.96
N GLN A 109 -4.29 16.27 -7.24
CA GLN A 109 -3.46 17.01 -8.19
C GLN A 109 -2.00 17.15 -7.72
N LEU A 110 -1.74 17.14 -6.41
CA LEU A 110 -0.39 17.21 -5.86
C LEU A 110 0.33 15.85 -5.94
N ALA A 111 -0.43 14.77 -6.08
CA ALA A 111 0.08 13.41 -6.25
C ALA A 111 0.31 13.04 -7.72
N SER A 112 0.09 13.98 -8.65
CA SER A 112 0.03 13.74 -10.09
C SER A 112 0.90 14.72 -10.88
N TYR A 113 1.58 14.20 -11.90
CA TYR A 113 2.41 14.99 -12.81
C TYR A 113 2.60 14.24 -14.14
N ASP A 114 2.50 14.94 -15.27
CA ASP A 114 2.86 14.40 -16.58
C ASP A 114 4.35 14.69 -16.83
N VAL A 115 5.19 13.67 -16.59
CA VAL A 115 6.65 13.77 -16.83
C VAL A 115 6.97 13.92 -18.31
N ASN A 116 6.14 13.34 -19.18
CA ASN A 116 6.35 13.34 -20.61
C ASN A 116 5.97 14.67 -21.27
N GLY A 117 4.84 15.25 -20.85
CA GLY A 117 4.41 16.60 -21.22
C GLY A 117 5.15 17.71 -20.50
N ASN A 118 5.79 17.36 -19.38
CA ASN A 118 6.38 18.30 -18.45
C ASN A 118 5.35 19.34 -17.98
N ASP A 119 4.18 18.86 -17.59
CA ASP A 119 3.10 19.67 -17.05
C ASP A 119 2.34 18.93 -15.92
N HIS A 120 1.36 19.61 -15.33
CA HIS A 120 0.56 19.07 -14.22
C HIS A 120 -0.70 18.32 -14.69
N ASP A 121 -0.90 18.09 -15.99
CA ASP A 121 -2.09 17.39 -16.49
C ASP A 121 -1.78 15.92 -16.82
N PRO A 122 -2.05 14.98 -15.90
CA PRO A 122 -1.75 13.56 -16.12
C PRO A 122 -2.77 12.87 -17.04
N THR A 123 -3.63 13.60 -17.76
CA THR A 123 -4.69 13.03 -18.59
C THR A 123 -4.06 12.19 -19.72
N PRO A 124 -4.49 10.93 -19.92
CA PRO A 124 -3.91 10.06 -20.94
C PRO A 124 -3.99 10.65 -22.35
N ARG A 125 -2.98 10.35 -23.16
CA ARG A 125 -2.94 10.71 -24.59
C ARG A 125 -3.41 9.52 -25.43
N TYR A 126 -4.52 9.69 -26.14
CA TYR A 126 -5.04 8.66 -27.07
C TYR A 126 -4.40 8.76 -28.45
N ASP A 127 -3.07 8.82 -28.51
CA ASP A 127 -2.38 8.76 -29.79
C ASP A 127 -2.34 7.33 -30.33
N SER A 128 -2.20 7.19 -31.64
CA SER A 128 -2.21 5.87 -32.30
C SER A 128 -0.99 5.02 -31.99
N SER A 129 0.04 5.58 -31.33
CA SER A 129 1.26 4.83 -31.00
C SER A 129 1.12 3.98 -29.75
N ASN A 130 0.14 4.23 -28.86
CA ASN A 130 0.08 3.61 -27.53
C ASN A 130 1.43 3.69 -26.78
N GLU A 131 2.23 4.71 -27.09
CA GLU A 131 3.55 4.91 -26.51
C GLU A 131 3.43 5.90 -25.36
N ASN A 132 4.11 5.61 -24.25
CA ASN A 132 4.26 6.53 -23.14
C ASN A 132 5.32 7.58 -23.55
N LYS A 133 4.91 8.53 -24.40
CA LYS A 133 5.71 9.64 -24.94
C LYS A 133 5.50 10.92 -24.18
#